data_AF-A0A949ZLY2-F1
#
_entry.id   AF-A0A949ZLY2-F1
#
_cell.length_a   1.000
_cell.length_b   1.000
_cell.length_c   1.000
_cell.angle_alpha   90.00
_cell.angle_beta   90.00
_cell.angle_gamma   90.00
#
_symmetry.space_group_name_H-M   'P 1'
#
loop_
_entity.id
_entity.type
_entity.pdbx_description
1 polymer ?
#
loop_
_entity_poly.entity_id
_entity_poly.type
_entity_poly.pdbx_seq_one_letter_code
_entity_poly.pdbx_strand_id
1 'polypeptide(L)'
;MPWVIVLVAIVMATLATGILIRNSVAASFDTSERVRTATALLFGAVKAQLDEETGLRGYLVTGDSAFLAPFRSARAELPSIFSRLSAALEELNLPAAVGAVSDAQRANAEWLSLVATPLLSRNARDALTVQQLGKSLVDRFRVDRAIVEQQLALRNDSLRDAFQANLARLILAVSGAALLIFVVGLSFALLTAQAWRRLDSARTQREAASIRERSLQLAYESKKQVADTLQEAFSQRLLPTTPLLKFSATYVPASEAELVGGDWYDVFELGADRSLFAIGDIAGHGLEAAVTMTRVREEVLAAALVDANVESILTRVNRGLVSDNTFRSMVTAVVGVADARACQFEYATAGHPPPVLAEPGRNPRLLDFGGLPLGVSETPFYRTRRIKT
;
A
#
# COMPACT_ATOMS: atom_id res chain seq x y z
N MET A 1 8.10 -12.94 -11.31
CA MET A 1 8.75 -13.47 -12.52
C MET A 1 8.82 -12.52 -13.72
N PRO A 2 7.79 -11.73 -14.12
CA PRO A 2 7.87 -10.92 -15.35
C PRO A 2 8.95 -9.83 -15.33
N TRP A 3 9.22 -9.22 -14.16
CA TRP A 3 10.19 -8.12 -14.02
C TRP A 3 11.65 -8.51 -14.30
N VAL A 4 12.02 -9.76 -13.99
CA VAL A 4 13.38 -10.27 -14.23
C VAL A 4 13.64 -10.40 -15.73
N ILE A 5 12.63 -10.87 -16.48
CA ILE A 5 12.72 -11.01 -17.94
C ILE A 5 12.90 -9.63 -18.60
N VAL A 6 12.13 -8.63 -18.16
CA VAL A 6 12.25 -7.25 -18.65
C VAL A 6 13.64 -6.68 -18.36
N LEU A 7 14.15 -6.87 -17.14
CA LEU A 7 15.46 -6.35 -16.74
C LEU A 7 16.61 -7.00 -17.52
N VAL A 8 16.54 -8.33 -17.71
CA VAL A 8 17.51 -9.06 -18.55
C VAL A 8 17.46 -8.58 -20.00
N ALA A 9 16.27 -8.37 -20.56
CA ALA A 9 16.11 -7.86 -21.93
C ALA A 9 16.73 -6.46 -22.09
N ILE A 10 16.55 -5.56 -21.11
CA ILE A 10 17.15 -4.21 -21.12
C ILE A 10 18.69 -4.29 -21.09
N VAL A 11 19.25 -5.13 -20.22
CA VAL A 11 20.70 -5.32 -20.09
C VAL A 11 21.28 -5.91 -21.37
N MET A 12 20.62 -6.90 -21.97
CA MET A 12 21.06 -7.50 -23.23
C MET A 12 21.01 -6.51 -24.39
N ALA A 13 19.95 -5.70 -24.50
CA ALA A 13 19.81 -4.69 -25.55
C ALA A 13 20.88 -3.58 -25.43
N THR A 14 21.19 -3.14 -24.21
CA THR A 14 22.27 -2.15 -23.98
C THR A 14 23.65 -2.72 -24.27
N LEU A 15 23.93 -3.97 -23.87
CA LEU A 15 25.18 -4.65 -24.21
C LEU A 15 25.36 -4.82 -25.72
N ALA A 16 24.32 -5.28 -26.43
CA ALA A 16 24.35 -5.42 -27.89
C ALA A 16 24.62 -4.07 -28.58
N THR A 17 23.96 -3.01 -28.12
CA THR A 17 24.19 -1.65 -28.63
C THR A 17 25.63 -1.19 -28.37
N GLY A 18 26.16 -1.45 -27.17
CA GLY A 18 27.55 -1.12 -26.81
C GLY A 18 28.58 -1.84 -27.67
N ILE A 19 28.37 -3.11 -28.00
CA ILE A 19 29.26 -3.90 -28.87
C ILE A 19 29.28 -3.32 -30.29
N LEU A 20 28.12 -3.00 -30.87
CA LEU A 20 28.02 -2.40 -32.20
C LEU A 20 28.76 -1.06 -32.28
N ILE A 21 28.57 -0.21 -31.26
CA ILE A 21 29.23 1.10 -31.18
C ILE A 21 30.75 0.93 -31.04
N ARG A 22 31.23 0.01 -30.18
CA ARG A 22 32.66 -0.28 -30.03
C ARG A 22 33.31 -0.63 -31.36
N ASN A 23 32.70 -1.54 -32.12
CA ASN A 23 33.24 -1.97 -33.42
C ASN A 23 33.27 -0.81 -34.43
N SER A 24 32.24 0.03 -34.45
CA SER A 24 32.21 1.22 -35.30
C SER A 24 33.28 2.24 -34.90
N VAL A 25 33.48 2.48 -33.60
CA VAL A 25 34.50 3.41 -33.10
C VAL A 25 35.91 2.93 -33.44
N ALA A 26 36.19 1.63 -33.28
CA ALA A 26 37.48 1.06 -33.64
C ALA A 26 37.81 1.26 -35.14
N ALA A 27 36.82 1.03 -36.02
CA ALA A 27 36.98 1.29 -37.46
C ALA A 27 37.21 2.79 -37.77
N SER A 28 36.52 3.68 -37.06
CA SER A 28 36.71 5.13 -37.23
C SER A 28 38.10 5.61 -36.79
N PHE A 29 38.67 5.02 -35.73
CA PHE A 29 40.04 5.34 -35.28
C PHE A 29 41.08 4.97 -36.34
N ASP A 30 41.02 3.75 -36.88
CA ASP A 30 41.92 3.28 -37.95
C ASP A 30 41.82 4.20 -39.18
N THR A 31 40.60 4.55 -39.59
CA THR A 31 40.39 5.47 -40.72
C THR A 31 40.94 6.87 -40.43
N SER A 32 40.81 7.39 -39.21
CA SER A 32 41.34 8.71 -38.83
C SER A 32 42.86 8.76 -38.86
N GLU A 33 43.53 7.68 -38.46
CA GLU A 33 44.98 7.54 -38.55
C GLU A 33 45.46 7.54 -40.00
N ARG A 34 44.74 6.81 -40.89
CA ARG A 34 45.02 6.82 -42.33
C ARG A 34 44.84 8.21 -42.96
N VAL A 35 43.77 8.94 -42.61
CA VAL A 35 43.55 10.33 -43.08
C VAL A 35 44.70 11.25 -42.63
N ARG A 36 45.16 11.12 -41.38
CA ARG A 36 46.31 11.88 -40.87
C ARG A 36 47.58 11.57 -41.64
N THR A 37 47.83 10.30 -41.92
CA THR A 37 48.99 9.84 -42.70
C THR A 37 48.95 10.40 -44.13
N ALA A 38 47.80 10.30 -44.82
CA ALA A 38 47.61 10.86 -46.16
C ALA A 38 47.81 12.39 -46.18
N THR A 39 47.31 13.10 -45.15
CA THR A 39 47.49 14.55 -45.01
C THR A 39 48.95 14.93 -44.84
N ALA A 40 49.70 14.18 -44.02
CA ALA A 40 51.14 14.40 -43.82
C ALA A 40 51.93 14.14 -45.11
N LEU A 41 51.59 13.09 -45.87
CA LEU A 41 52.20 12.78 -47.16
C LEU A 41 51.90 13.85 -48.21
N LEU A 42 50.67 14.38 -48.25
CA LEU A 42 50.31 15.50 -49.13
C LEU A 42 51.14 16.75 -48.80
N PHE A 43 51.27 17.09 -47.51
CA PHE A 43 52.14 18.19 -47.09
C PHE A 43 53.60 17.97 -47.51
N GLY A 44 54.10 16.75 -47.37
CA GLY A 44 55.43 16.37 -47.85
C GLY A 44 55.60 16.55 -49.36
N ALA A 45 54.61 16.14 -50.16
CA ALA A 45 54.63 16.28 -51.61
C ALA A 45 54.67 17.75 -52.03
N VAL A 46 53.81 18.58 -51.43
CA VAL A 46 53.76 20.02 -51.67
C VAL A 46 55.10 20.67 -51.30
N LYS A 47 55.69 20.31 -50.16
CA LYS A 47 56.99 20.84 -49.73
C LYS A 47 58.09 20.48 -50.73
N ALA A 48 58.20 19.21 -51.10
CA ALA A 48 59.21 18.75 -52.04
C ALA A 48 59.05 19.44 -53.42
N GLN A 49 57.83 19.61 -53.90
CA GLN A 49 57.59 20.36 -55.15
C GLN A 49 58.01 21.84 -55.04
N LEU A 50 57.75 22.48 -53.89
CA LEU A 50 58.21 23.85 -53.64
C LEU A 50 59.75 23.91 -53.58
N ASP A 51 60.40 22.93 -52.98
CA ASP A 51 61.87 22.82 -52.93
C ASP A 51 62.47 22.62 -54.34
N GLU A 52 61.79 21.87 -55.24
CA GLU A 52 62.16 21.79 -56.66
C GLU A 52 62.05 23.19 -57.35
N GLU A 53 60.92 23.90 -57.20
CA GLU A 53 60.73 25.20 -57.86
C GLU A 53 61.69 26.27 -57.32
N THR A 54 61.81 26.37 -55.99
CA THR A 54 62.61 27.41 -55.32
C THR A 54 64.10 27.17 -55.46
N GLY A 55 64.57 25.92 -55.36
CA GLY A 55 65.98 25.56 -55.58
C GLY A 55 66.44 25.85 -57.01
N LEU A 56 65.61 25.52 -58.00
CA LEU A 56 65.88 25.85 -59.40
C LEU A 56 65.94 27.36 -59.62
N ARG A 57 64.96 28.12 -59.11
CA ARG A 57 64.94 29.59 -59.23
C ARG A 57 66.15 30.25 -58.56
N GLY A 58 66.52 29.79 -57.36
CA GLY A 58 67.69 30.31 -56.64
C GLY A 58 68.98 30.15 -57.45
N TYR A 59 69.18 28.98 -58.06
CA TYR A 59 70.31 28.72 -58.95
C TYR A 59 70.27 29.61 -60.20
N LEU A 60 69.10 29.80 -60.82
CA LEU A 60 68.98 30.62 -62.03
C LEU A 60 69.28 32.11 -61.78
N VAL A 61 68.94 32.62 -60.60
CA VAL A 61 69.19 34.03 -60.24
C VAL A 61 70.65 34.26 -59.81
N THR A 62 71.21 33.35 -59.02
CA THR A 62 72.50 33.56 -58.36
C THR A 62 73.67 32.90 -59.09
N GLY A 63 73.40 31.85 -59.88
CA GLY A 63 74.43 30.98 -60.46
C GLY A 63 75.10 30.03 -59.47
N ASP A 64 74.74 30.08 -58.18
CA ASP A 64 75.35 29.26 -57.13
C ASP A 64 74.69 27.88 -57.05
N SER A 65 75.49 26.84 -57.31
CA SER A 65 75.06 25.44 -57.28
C SER A 65 74.57 24.96 -55.91
N ALA A 66 74.89 25.65 -54.82
CA ALA A 66 74.38 25.32 -53.48
C ALA A 66 72.84 25.35 -53.42
N PHE A 67 72.19 26.23 -54.19
CA PHE A 67 70.72 26.29 -54.29
C PHE A 67 70.09 25.06 -54.96
N LEU A 68 70.87 24.21 -55.64
CA LEU A 68 70.37 22.97 -56.23
C LEU A 68 70.29 21.81 -55.22
N ALA A 69 70.82 21.93 -54.00
CA ALA A 69 70.76 20.86 -53.01
C ALA A 69 69.30 20.51 -52.61
N PRO A 70 68.42 21.47 -52.26
CA PRO A 70 66.99 21.19 -52.03
C PRO A 70 66.30 20.58 -53.25
N PHE A 71 66.57 21.10 -54.45
CA PHE A 71 66.03 20.58 -55.72
C PHE A 71 66.37 19.09 -55.91
N ARG A 72 67.65 18.71 -55.73
CA ARG A 72 68.10 17.32 -55.91
C ARG A 72 67.52 16.38 -54.85
N SER A 73 67.44 16.83 -53.59
CA SER A 73 66.84 16.04 -52.51
C SER A 73 65.37 15.79 -52.75
N ALA A 74 64.61 16.86 -53.04
CA ALA A 74 63.20 16.76 -53.37
C ALA A 74 62.96 15.86 -54.58
N ARG A 75 63.80 15.96 -55.61
CA ARG A 75 63.70 15.13 -56.82
C ARG A 75 63.83 13.64 -56.54
N ALA A 76 64.70 13.27 -55.60
CA ALA A 76 64.90 11.88 -55.22
C ALA A 76 63.74 11.34 -54.37
N GLU A 77 63.14 12.17 -53.51
CA GLU A 77 62.12 11.75 -52.56
C GLU A 77 60.70 11.76 -53.15
N LEU A 78 60.39 12.74 -54.00
CA LEU A 78 59.03 13.05 -54.45
C LEU A 78 58.30 11.87 -55.13
N PRO A 79 58.92 11.03 -55.99
CA PRO A 79 58.25 9.85 -56.54
C PRO A 79 57.79 8.85 -55.47
N SER A 80 58.59 8.67 -54.41
CA SER A 80 58.25 7.79 -53.30
C SER A 80 57.10 8.35 -52.45
N ILE A 81 57.07 9.68 -52.27
CA ILE A 81 55.99 10.38 -51.57
C ILE A 81 54.68 10.22 -52.34
N PHE A 82 54.68 10.44 -53.66
CA PHE A 82 53.48 10.26 -54.49
C PHE A 82 52.96 8.82 -54.47
N SER A 83 53.85 7.82 -54.57
CA SER A 83 53.44 6.41 -54.48
C SER A 83 52.80 6.06 -53.13
N ARG A 84 53.40 6.51 -52.02
CA ARG A 84 52.86 6.29 -50.67
C ARG A 84 51.55 7.05 -50.46
N LEU A 85 51.44 8.27 -50.98
CA LEU A 85 50.21 9.06 -50.92
C LEU A 85 49.09 8.39 -51.70
N SER A 86 49.36 7.90 -52.91
CA SER A 86 48.37 7.17 -53.73
C SER A 86 47.86 5.93 -53.00
N ALA A 87 48.76 5.11 -52.45
CA ALA A 87 48.39 3.93 -51.67
C ALA A 87 47.52 4.29 -50.44
N ALA A 88 47.89 5.34 -49.70
CA ALA A 88 47.10 5.81 -48.57
C ALA A 88 45.69 6.30 -48.97
N LEU A 89 45.56 6.93 -50.14
CA LEU A 89 44.26 7.40 -50.66
C LEU A 89 43.40 6.26 -51.22
N GLU A 90 44.02 5.21 -51.79
CA GLU A 90 43.33 3.98 -52.20
C GLU A 90 42.74 3.25 -51.01
N GLU A 91 43.50 3.12 -49.92
CA GLU A 91 43.00 2.55 -48.66
C GLU A 91 41.83 3.34 -48.06
N LEU A 92 41.79 4.65 -48.28
CA LEU A 92 40.69 5.52 -47.88
C LEU A 92 39.51 5.49 -48.86
N ASN A 93 39.63 4.76 -49.97
CA ASN A 93 38.66 4.67 -51.06
C ASN A 93 38.31 6.06 -51.65
N LEU A 94 39.33 6.87 -51.96
CA LEU A 94 39.19 8.22 -52.50
C LEU A 94 39.67 8.30 -53.98
N PRO A 95 38.91 7.75 -54.95
CA PRO A 95 39.37 7.61 -56.33
C PRO A 95 39.66 8.96 -57.02
N ALA A 96 38.91 10.02 -56.70
CA ALA A 96 39.16 11.36 -57.23
C ALA A 96 40.51 11.93 -56.73
N ALA A 97 40.88 11.65 -55.48
CA ALA A 97 42.15 12.08 -54.91
C ALA A 97 43.32 11.26 -55.49
N VAL A 98 43.14 9.95 -55.70
CA VAL A 98 44.12 9.09 -56.38
C VAL A 98 44.38 9.58 -57.81
N GLY A 99 43.31 9.95 -58.54
CA GLY A 99 43.41 10.56 -59.87
C GLY A 99 44.19 11.88 -59.84
N ALA A 100 43.87 12.78 -58.90
CA ALA A 100 44.58 14.05 -58.74
C ALA A 100 46.08 13.87 -58.42
N VAL A 101 46.44 12.88 -57.59
CA VAL A 101 47.86 12.56 -57.32
C VAL A 101 48.56 12.03 -58.56
N SER A 102 47.89 11.20 -59.36
CA SER A 102 48.43 10.70 -60.63
C SER A 102 48.63 11.84 -61.65
N ASP A 103 47.71 12.80 -61.70
CA ASP A 103 47.81 13.99 -62.52
C ASP A 103 48.97 14.88 -62.07
N ALA A 104 49.11 15.12 -60.77
CA ALA A 104 50.23 15.84 -60.18
C ALA A 104 51.58 15.15 -60.50
N GLN A 105 51.66 13.84 -60.40
CA GLN A 105 52.87 13.10 -60.75
C GLN A 105 53.25 13.28 -62.23
N ARG A 106 52.27 13.25 -63.14
CA ARG A 106 52.49 13.52 -64.57
C ARG A 106 52.93 14.97 -64.81
N ALA A 107 52.25 15.93 -64.19
CA ALA A 107 52.64 17.35 -64.27
C ALA A 107 54.06 17.59 -63.76
N ASN A 108 54.53 16.82 -62.75
CA ASN A 108 55.91 16.92 -62.26
C ASN A 108 56.93 16.42 -63.26
N ALA A 109 56.63 15.30 -63.91
CA ALA A 109 57.47 14.72 -64.93
C ALA A 109 57.58 15.64 -66.16
N GLU A 110 56.46 16.26 -66.56
CA GLU A 110 56.42 17.27 -67.61
C GLU A 110 57.20 18.52 -67.22
N TRP A 111 57.02 19.03 -65.99
CA TRP A 111 57.76 20.20 -65.51
C TRP A 111 59.28 19.96 -65.49
N LEU A 112 59.73 18.77 -65.06
CA LEU A 112 61.16 18.46 -65.10
C LEU A 112 61.71 18.46 -66.54
N SER A 113 61.01 17.81 -67.47
CA SER A 113 61.50 17.61 -68.83
C SER A 113 61.41 18.87 -69.68
N LEU A 114 60.36 19.68 -69.51
CA LEU A 114 60.07 20.85 -70.32
C LEU A 114 60.54 22.17 -69.71
N VAL A 115 60.75 22.23 -68.39
CA VAL A 115 61.10 23.47 -67.67
C VAL A 115 62.46 23.34 -66.99
N ALA A 116 62.63 22.41 -66.05
CA ALA A 116 63.85 22.33 -65.25
C ALA A 116 65.09 21.96 -66.08
N THR A 117 65.00 20.91 -66.91
CA THR A 117 66.15 20.42 -67.69
C THR A 117 66.65 21.43 -68.73
N PRO A 118 65.77 22.11 -69.51
CA PRO A 118 66.19 23.17 -70.44
C PRO A 118 66.80 24.38 -69.74
N LEU A 119 66.27 24.78 -68.57
CA LEU A 119 66.80 25.91 -67.81
C LEU A 119 68.17 25.60 -67.17
N LEU A 120 68.37 24.37 -66.66
CA LEU A 120 69.65 23.93 -66.10
C LEU A 120 70.77 23.81 -67.15
N SER A 121 70.42 23.42 -68.37
CA SER A 121 71.37 23.28 -69.48
C SER A 121 71.76 24.60 -70.17
N ARG A 122 71.20 25.75 -69.72
CA ARG A 122 71.37 27.09 -70.32
C ARG A 122 71.08 27.15 -71.84
N ASN A 123 70.33 26.19 -72.36
CA ASN A 123 70.00 26.04 -73.79
C ASN A 123 68.63 26.66 -74.17
N ALA A 124 67.95 27.33 -73.24
CA ALA A 124 66.64 27.92 -73.47
C ALA A 124 66.76 29.20 -74.33
N ARG A 125 66.60 29.07 -75.65
CA ARG A 125 66.52 30.22 -76.58
C ARG A 125 65.32 31.14 -76.30
N ASP A 126 64.32 30.66 -75.56
CA ASP A 126 63.10 31.40 -75.20
C ASP A 126 62.69 31.14 -73.73
N ALA A 127 63.41 31.79 -72.82
CA ALA A 127 63.22 31.62 -71.38
C ALA A 127 61.82 32.06 -70.88
N LEU A 128 61.17 33.00 -71.57
CA LEU A 128 59.86 33.51 -71.19
C LEU A 128 58.77 32.47 -71.42
N THR A 129 58.78 31.81 -72.58
CA THR A 129 57.82 30.74 -72.92
C THR A 129 57.96 29.55 -71.98
N VAL A 130 59.19 29.16 -71.63
CA VAL A 130 59.47 28.09 -70.65
C VAL A 130 58.98 28.46 -69.25
N GLN A 131 59.10 29.72 -68.84
CA GLN A 131 58.56 30.20 -67.56
C GLN A 131 57.03 30.22 -67.53
N GLN A 132 56.37 30.60 -68.63
CA GLN A 132 54.90 30.57 -68.73
C GLN A 132 54.36 29.14 -68.64
N LEU A 133 55.02 28.17 -69.29
CA LEU A 133 54.69 26.76 -69.16
C LEU A 133 54.92 26.24 -67.73
N GLY A 134 56.02 26.66 -67.08
CA GLY A 134 56.25 26.35 -65.67
C GLY A 134 55.14 26.84 -64.77
N LYS A 135 54.63 28.05 -65.02
CA LYS A 135 53.50 28.62 -64.26
C LYS A 135 52.21 27.81 -64.46
N SER A 136 51.85 27.43 -65.69
CA SER A 136 50.61 26.67 -65.93
C SER A 136 50.65 25.27 -65.30
N LEU A 137 51.81 24.61 -65.32
CA LEU A 137 52.00 23.33 -64.64
C LEU A 137 51.88 23.48 -63.11
N VAL A 138 52.51 24.49 -62.52
CA VAL A 138 52.37 24.80 -61.08
C VAL A 138 50.92 25.14 -60.70
N ASP A 139 50.20 25.86 -61.54
CA ASP A 139 48.77 26.14 -61.31
C ASP A 139 47.93 24.85 -61.38
N ARG A 140 48.26 23.89 -62.25
CA ARG A 140 47.62 22.56 -62.26
C ARG A 140 47.84 21.80 -60.95
N PHE A 141 49.07 21.81 -60.42
CA PHE A 141 49.34 21.21 -59.12
C PHE A 141 48.54 21.80 -57.97
N ARG A 142 48.28 23.11 -58.00
CA ARG A 142 47.43 23.76 -56.99
C ARG A 142 45.99 23.24 -57.06
N VAL A 143 45.48 22.99 -58.26
CA VAL A 143 44.16 22.38 -58.46
C VAL A 143 44.15 20.94 -57.96
N ASP A 144 45.13 20.13 -58.35
CA ASP A 144 45.20 18.72 -57.94
C ASP A 144 45.35 18.60 -56.41
N ARG A 145 46.18 19.46 -55.79
CA ARG A 145 46.28 19.58 -54.33
C ARG A 145 44.94 19.90 -53.70
N ALA A 146 44.22 20.90 -54.20
CA ALA A 146 42.93 21.31 -53.65
C ALA A 146 41.90 20.17 -53.70
N ILE A 147 41.92 19.34 -54.75
CA ILE A 147 41.06 18.15 -54.85
C ILE A 147 41.40 17.16 -53.72
N VAL A 148 42.68 16.86 -53.49
CA VAL A 148 43.09 15.93 -52.43
C VAL A 148 42.75 16.49 -51.04
N GLU A 149 43.03 17.78 -50.79
CA GLU A 149 42.69 18.44 -49.52
C GLU A 149 41.18 18.40 -49.25
N GLN A 150 40.37 18.70 -50.27
CA GLN A 150 38.91 18.66 -50.15
C GLN A 150 38.40 17.26 -49.84
N GLN A 151 38.90 16.22 -50.53
CA GLN A 151 38.49 14.84 -50.31
C GLN A 151 38.88 14.35 -48.90
N LEU A 152 40.09 14.67 -48.44
CA LEU A 152 40.54 14.34 -47.08
C LEU A 152 39.73 15.09 -46.01
N ALA A 153 39.39 16.36 -46.24
CA ALA A 153 38.55 17.15 -45.35
C ALA A 153 37.14 16.57 -45.23
N LEU A 154 36.47 16.29 -46.36
CA LEU A 154 35.15 15.66 -46.39
C LEU A 154 35.16 14.29 -45.70
N ARG A 155 36.21 13.49 -45.92
CA ARG A 155 36.35 12.20 -45.24
C ARG A 155 36.50 12.37 -43.74
N ASN A 156 37.34 13.30 -43.29
CA ASN A 156 37.53 13.60 -41.88
C ASN A 156 36.25 14.10 -41.19
N ASP A 157 35.48 14.97 -41.85
CA ASP A 157 34.22 15.47 -41.30
C ASP A 157 33.16 14.35 -41.22
N SER A 158 33.08 13.46 -42.21
CA SER A 158 32.20 12.29 -42.13
C SER A 158 32.51 11.36 -40.95
N LEU A 159 33.79 11.22 -40.58
CA LEU A 159 34.21 10.44 -39.41
C LEU A 159 33.78 11.11 -38.10
N ARG A 160 33.91 12.45 -38.03
CA ARG A 160 33.46 13.23 -36.87
C ARG A 160 31.95 13.14 -36.69
N ASP A 161 31.18 13.28 -37.76
CA ASP A 161 29.72 13.16 -37.73
C ASP A 161 29.28 11.75 -37.30
N ALA A 162 29.91 10.72 -37.85
CA ALA A 162 29.65 9.33 -37.45
C ALA A 162 29.98 9.10 -35.96
N PHE A 163 31.08 9.67 -35.47
CA PHE A 163 31.45 9.59 -34.06
C PHE A 163 30.43 10.28 -33.15
N GLN A 164 30.00 11.50 -33.50
CA GLN A 164 28.97 12.25 -32.76
C GLN A 164 27.63 11.49 -32.75
N ALA A 165 27.22 10.94 -33.89
CA ALA A 165 26.01 10.12 -33.97
C ALA A 165 26.09 8.85 -33.13
N ASN A 166 27.26 8.20 -33.08
CA ASN A 166 27.51 7.04 -32.21
C ASN A 166 27.44 7.42 -30.73
N LEU A 167 28.03 8.55 -30.35
CA LEU A 167 27.97 9.06 -28.98
C LEU A 167 26.52 9.36 -28.55
N ALA A 168 25.76 10.04 -29.41
CA ALA A 168 24.35 10.34 -29.15
C ALA A 168 23.51 9.06 -28.97
N ARG A 169 23.72 8.05 -29.84
CA ARG A 169 23.06 6.73 -29.71
C ARG A 169 23.42 6.02 -28.41
N LEU A 170 24.69 6.09 -27.98
CA LEU A 170 25.12 5.51 -26.70
C LEU A 170 24.43 6.20 -25.52
N ILE A 171 24.45 7.53 -25.49
CA ILE A 171 23.84 8.32 -24.42
C ILE A 171 22.34 8.01 -24.32
N LEU A 172 21.63 7.96 -25.46
CA LEU A 172 20.21 7.66 -25.49
C LEU A 172 19.93 6.22 -25.00
N ALA A 173 20.72 5.24 -25.44
CA ALA A 173 20.54 3.84 -25.03
C ALA A 173 20.77 3.64 -23.52
N VAL A 174 21.85 4.23 -22.98
CA VAL A 174 22.17 4.16 -21.55
C VAL A 174 21.12 4.89 -20.72
N SER A 175 20.73 6.09 -21.12
CA SER A 175 19.71 6.89 -20.40
C SER A 175 18.34 6.21 -20.42
N GLY A 176 17.94 5.65 -21.57
CA GLY A 176 16.69 4.89 -21.71
C GLY A 176 16.67 3.62 -20.84
N ALA A 177 17.78 2.89 -20.79
CA ALA A 177 17.90 1.72 -19.93
C ALA A 177 17.85 2.09 -18.43
N ALA A 178 18.56 3.16 -18.02
CA ALA A 178 18.51 3.65 -16.65
C ALA A 178 17.09 4.07 -16.24
N LEU A 179 16.37 4.77 -17.12
CA LEU A 179 14.97 5.16 -16.88
C LEU A 179 14.05 3.94 -16.75
N LEU A 180 14.18 2.94 -17.62
CA LEU A 180 13.38 1.71 -17.54
C LEU A 180 13.66 0.94 -16.25
N ILE A 181 14.93 0.81 -15.85
CA ILE A 181 15.31 0.17 -14.57
C ILE A 181 14.68 0.94 -13.40
N PHE A 182 14.72 2.27 -13.42
CA PHE A 182 14.11 3.11 -12.39
C PHE A 182 12.59 2.91 -12.31
N VAL A 183 11.89 2.93 -13.44
CA VAL A 183 10.43 2.73 -13.50
C VAL A 183 10.03 1.34 -12.99
N VAL A 184 10.75 0.29 -13.41
CA VAL A 184 10.52 -1.09 -12.94
C VAL A 184 10.78 -1.20 -11.44
N GLY A 185 11.87 -0.61 -10.94
CA GLY A 185 12.22 -0.60 -9.53
C GLY A 185 11.19 0.13 -8.67
N LEU A 186 10.73 1.31 -9.11
CA LEU A 186 9.69 2.09 -8.43
C LEU A 186 8.36 1.35 -8.40
N SER A 187 7.96 0.73 -9.53
CA SER A 187 6.73 -0.08 -9.60
C SER A 187 6.78 -1.25 -8.61
N PHE A 188 7.90 -1.97 -8.55
CA PHE A 188 8.10 -3.06 -7.59
C PHE A 188 7.99 -2.57 -6.14
N ALA A 189 8.68 -1.47 -5.79
CA ALA A 189 8.63 -0.89 -4.46
C ALA A 189 7.21 -0.50 -4.03
N LEU A 190 6.44 0.12 -4.93
CA LEU A 190 5.05 0.51 -4.68
C LEU A 190 4.14 -0.71 -4.47
N LEU A 191 4.27 -1.75 -5.30
CA LEU A 191 3.50 -2.99 -5.16
C LEU A 191 3.81 -3.69 -3.83
N THR A 192 5.08 -3.78 -3.46
CA THR A 192 5.46 -4.36 -2.17
C THR A 192 4.93 -3.52 -1.01
N ALA A 193 5.04 -2.19 -1.07
CA ALA A 193 4.53 -1.30 -0.02
C ALA A 193 3.00 -1.37 0.11
N GLN A 194 2.27 -1.56 -1.00
CA GLN A 194 0.83 -1.79 -0.96
C GLN A 194 0.48 -3.15 -0.34
N ALA A 195 1.22 -4.22 -0.69
CA ALA A 195 1.01 -5.54 -0.11
C ALA A 195 1.25 -5.55 1.41
N TRP A 196 2.32 -4.88 1.87
CA TRP A 196 2.61 -4.71 3.30
C TRP A 196 1.48 -3.97 4.03
N ARG A 197 0.99 -2.86 3.47
CA ARG A 197 -0.15 -2.12 4.04
C ARG A 197 -1.41 -2.97 4.18
N ARG A 198 -1.70 -3.83 3.20
CA ARG A 198 -2.87 -4.74 3.24
C ARG A 198 -2.74 -5.81 4.34
N LEU A 199 -1.55 -6.37 4.52
CA LEU A 199 -1.31 -7.36 5.57
C LEU A 199 -1.42 -6.73 6.96
N ASP A 200 -0.93 -5.51 7.13
CA ASP A 200 -0.99 -4.78 8.40
C ASP A 200 -2.42 -4.39 8.78
N SER A 201 -3.21 -3.90 7.82
CA SER A 201 -4.64 -3.62 8.04
C SER A 201 -5.44 -4.87 8.40
N ALA A 202 -5.07 -6.03 7.85
CA ALA A 202 -5.75 -7.30 8.17
C ALA A 202 -5.42 -7.79 9.59
N ARG A 203 -4.20 -7.54 10.09
CA ARG A 203 -3.81 -7.89 11.47
C ARG A 203 -4.55 -7.03 12.49
N THR A 204 -4.53 -5.71 12.29
CA THR A 204 -5.21 -4.76 13.18
C THR A 204 -6.72 -5.00 13.27
N GLN A 205 -7.37 -5.34 12.15
CA GLN A 205 -8.80 -5.71 12.16
C GLN A 205 -9.09 -7.00 12.96
N ARG A 206 -8.23 -8.02 12.85
CA ARG A 206 -8.40 -9.28 13.62
C ARG A 206 -8.23 -9.04 15.13
N GLU A 207 -7.25 -8.24 15.51
CA GLU A 207 -7.03 -7.88 16.92
C GLU A 207 -8.24 -7.11 17.46
N ALA A 208 -8.73 -6.09 16.75
CA ALA A 208 -9.91 -5.33 17.15
C ALA A 208 -11.17 -6.19 17.26
N ALA A 209 -11.37 -7.15 16.35
CA ALA A 209 -12.48 -8.10 16.42
C ALA A 209 -12.39 -9.00 17.65
N SER A 210 -11.20 -9.54 17.96
CA SER A 210 -11.00 -10.39 19.13
C SER A 210 -11.21 -9.65 20.46
N ILE A 211 -10.77 -8.38 20.54
CA ILE A 211 -10.99 -7.53 21.72
C ILE A 211 -12.50 -7.27 21.90
N ARG A 212 -13.22 -7.00 20.81
CA ARG A 212 -14.66 -6.76 20.82
C ARG A 212 -15.45 -8.00 21.22
N GLU A 213 -15.07 -9.17 20.72
CA GLU A 213 -15.72 -10.43 21.09
C GLU A 213 -15.51 -10.73 22.57
N ARG A 214 -14.28 -10.57 23.08
CA ARG A 214 -13.95 -10.77 24.49
C ARG A 214 -14.69 -9.79 25.40
N SER A 215 -14.85 -8.53 25.00
CA SER A 215 -15.59 -7.55 25.81
C SER A 215 -17.09 -7.85 25.85
N LEU A 216 -17.68 -8.31 24.76
CA LEU A 216 -19.07 -8.77 24.73
C LEU A 216 -19.27 -10.01 25.62
N GLN A 217 -18.35 -10.96 25.56
CA GLN A 217 -18.40 -12.16 26.40
C GLN A 217 -18.32 -11.81 27.89
N LEU A 218 -17.36 -10.97 28.29
CA LEU A 218 -17.25 -10.51 29.68
C LEU A 218 -18.49 -9.74 30.15
N ALA A 219 -19.08 -8.90 29.30
CA ALA A 219 -20.31 -8.19 29.62
C ALA A 219 -21.51 -9.15 29.80
N TYR A 220 -21.59 -10.20 28.99
CA TYR A 220 -22.62 -11.23 29.11
C TYR A 220 -22.43 -12.08 30.38
N GLU A 221 -21.21 -12.54 30.65
CA GLU A 221 -20.86 -13.28 31.86
C GLU A 221 -21.15 -12.47 33.13
N SER A 222 -20.81 -11.18 33.16
CA SER A 222 -21.12 -10.28 34.28
C SER A 222 -22.63 -10.14 34.50
N LYS A 223 -23.42 -9.93 33.43
CA LYS A 223 -24.88 -9.86 33.54
C LYS A 223 -25.48 -11.16 34.08
N LYS A 224 -24.97 -12.30 33.62
CA LYS A 224 -25.41 -13.62 34.10
C LYS A 224 -25.10 -13.82 35.58
N GLN A 225 -23.87 -13.51 36.02
CA GLN A 225 -23.48 -13.61 37.44
C GLN A 225 -24.38 -12.78 38.36
N VAL A 226 -24.77 -11.57 37.94
CA VAL A 226 -25.69 -10.72 38.71
C VAL A 226 -27.08 -11.36 38.80
N ALA A 227 -27.60 -11.91 37.70
CA ALA A 227 -28.88 -12.59 37.70
C ALA A 227 -28.88 -13.85 38.60
N ASP A 228 -27.85 -14.68 38.49
CA ASP A 228 -27.70 -15.92 39.27
C ASP A 228 -27.61 -15.62 40.78
N THR A 229 -26.84 -14.59 41.18
CA THR A 229 -26.69 -14.18 42.60
C THR A 229 -28.02 -13.72 43.20
N LEU A 230 -28.83 -12.99 42.43
CA LEU A 230 -30.13 -12.52 42.91
C LEU A 230 -31.15 -13.65 43.03
N GLN A 231 -31.12 -14.62 42.12
CA GLN A 231 -31.98 -15.81 42.20
C GLN A 231 -31.70 -16.62 43.47
N GLU A 232 -30.41 -16.82 43.79
CA GLU A 232 -30.01 -17.53 45.00
C GLU A 232 -30.50 -16.82 46.26
N ALA A 233 -30.40 -15.48 46.31
CA ALA A 233 -30.91 -14.68 47.41
C ALA A 233 -32.44 -14.79 47.61
N PHE A 234 -33.21 -14.92 46.52
CA PHE A 234 -34.68 -15.03 46.60
C PHE A 234 -35.18 -16.44 46.91
N SER A 235 -34.45 -17.48 46.50
CA SER A 235 -34.88 -18.87 46.66
C SER A 235 -34.60 -19.47 48.05
N GLN A 236 -33.77 -18.83 48.88
CA GLN A 236 -33.20 -19.43 50.09
C GLN A 236 -33.93 -19.15 51.42
N ARG A 237 -35.12 -18.55 51.46
CA ARG A 237 -35.79 -18.30 52.75
C ARG A 237 -36.56 -19.53 53.26
N LEU A 238 -36.04 -20.11 54.34
CA LEU A 238 -36.63 -21.18 55.13
C LEU A 238 -37.97 -20.72 55.74
N LEU A 239 -39.04 -21.48 55.52
CA LEU A 239 -40.32 -21.26 56.20
C LEU A 239 -40.15 -21.52 57.72
N PRO A 240 -40.80 -20.73 58.59
CA PRO A 240 -40.70 -20.93 60.02
C PRO A 240 -41.25 -22.30 60.44
N THR A 241 -40.59 -22.93 61.40
CA THR A 241 -41.09 -24.15 62.05
C THR A 241 -41.79 -23.76 63.33
N THR A 242 -43.12 -23.78 63.33
CA THR A 242 -43.91 -23.53 64.56
C THR A 242 -44.34 -24.85 65.20
N PRO A 243 -44.61 -24.91 66.51
CA PRO A 243 -45.07 -26.13 67.17
C PRO A 243 -46.44 -26.63 66.69
N LEU A 244 -47.32 -25.72 66.24
CA LEU A 244 -48.74 -26.01 65.98
C LEU A 244 -49.12 -25.93 64.48
N LEU A 245 -48.36 -25.20 63.65
CA LEU A 245 -48.57 -25.07 62.20
C LEU A 245 -47.33 -25.52 61.43
N LYS A 246 -47.56 -26.31 60.38
CA LYS A 246 -46.52 -26.73 59.43
C LYS A 246 -46.73 -26.00 58.12
N PHE A 247 -45.68 -25.36 57.62
CA PHE A 247 -45.67 -24.67 56.34
C PHE A 247 -44.78 -25.42 55.36
N SER A 248 -45.24 -25.53 54.13
CA SER A 248 -44.49 -26.11 53.01
C SER A 248 -44.78 -25.30 51.78
N ALA A 249 -43.77 -25.09 50.94
CA ALA A 249 -43.92 -24.38 49.68
C ALA A 249 -43.10 -25.07 48.59
N THR A 250 -43.55 -24.92 47.36
CA THR A 250 -42.86 -25.43 46.18
C THR A 250 -42.99 -24.38 45.09
N TYR A 251 -41.85 -23.90 44.62
CA TYR A 251 -41.77 -22.95 43.50
C TYR A 251 -41.21 -23.68 42.29
N VAL A 252 -41.92 -23.59 41.16
CA VAL A 252 -41.53 -24.23 39.89
C VAL A 252 -41.53 -23.14 38.81
N PRO A 253 -40.35 -22.68 38.36
CA PRO A 253 -40.26 -21.66 37.31
C PRO A 253 -40.70 -22.22 35.95
N ALA A 254 -41.21 -21.34 35.08
CA ALA A 254 -41.71 -21.72 33.75
C ALA A 254 -40.60 -22.07 32.74
N SER A 255 -39.39 -21.51 32.88
CA SER A 255 -38.23 -21.87 32.05
C SER A 255 -36.90 -21.61 32.76
N GLU A 256 -35.84 -22.33 32.37
CA GLU A 256 -34.46 -22.06 32.84
C GLU A 256 -33.90 -20.72 32.30
N ALA A 257 -34.51 -20.14 31.26
CA ALA A 257 -34.05 -18.91 30.62
C ALA A 257 -34.65 -17.63 31.24
N GLU A 258 -35.85 -17.72 31.84
CA GLU A 258 -36.46 -16.66 32.65
C GLU A 258 -36.04 -16.84 34.10
N LEU A 259 -34.79 -16.45 34.38
CA LEU A 259 -34.05 -16.73 35.61
C LEU A 259 -34.72 -16.22 36.91
N VAL A 260 -35.72 -15.34 36.83
CA VAL A 260 -36.50 -14.85 37.98
C VAL A 260 -37.96 -14.59 37.60
N GLY A 261 -38.92 -15.22 38.31
CA GLY A 261 -40.35 -14.97 38.17
C GLY A 261 -40.88 -13.89 39.11
N GLY A 262 -42.10 -13.40 38.85
CA GLY A 262 -42.81 -12.43 39.69
C GLY A 262 -43.46 -13.04 40.94
N ASP A 263 -43.59 -14.36 40.99
CA ASP A 263 -44.23 -15.08 42.10
C ASP A 263 -43.38 -15.05 43.38
N TRP A 264 -44.07 -14.97 44.52
CA TRP A 264 -43.47 -15.10 45.83
C TRP A 264 -44.44 -15.69 46.84
N TYR A 265 -43.87 -16.27 47.89
CA TYR A 265 -44.61 -16.68 49.07
C TYR A 265 -43.80 -16.31 50.32
N ASP A 266 -44.48 -16.10 51.44
CA ASP A 266 -43.82 -15.89 52.72
C ASP A 266 -44.70 -16.28 53.90
N VAL A 267 -44.07 -16.56 55.03
CA VAL A 267 -44.73 -16.85 56.30
C VAL A 267 -43.98 -16.19 57.44
N PHE A 268 -44.69 -15.44 58.27
CA PHE A 268 -44.13 -14.72 59.41
C PHE A 268 -44.88 -15.05 60.70
N GLU A 269 -44.16 -15.24 61.79
CA GLU A 269 -44.77 -15.40 63.11
C GLU A 269 -45.23 -14.04 63.65
N LEU A 270 -46.49 -13.94 64.05
CA LEU A 270 -47.07 -12.76 64.68
C LEU A 270 -47.09 -12.84 66.22
N GLY A 271 -46.59 -13.96 66.77
CA GLY A 271 -46.69 -14.29 68.19
C GLY A 271 -48.08 -14.84 68.58
N ALA A 272 -48.17 -15.35 69.81
CA ALA A 272 -49.39 -15.95 70.38
C ALA A 272 -50.01 -17.06 69.50
N ASP A 273 -49.17 -17.93 68.91
CA ASP A 273 -49.57 -19.04 68.03
C ASP A 273 -50.33 -18.59 66.76
N ARG A 274 -50.08 -17.34 66.32
CA ARG A 274 -50.57 -16.81 65.05
C ARG A 274 -49.44 -16.64 64.04
N SER A 275 -49.75 -16.93 62.78
CA SER A 275 -48.83 -16.78 61.66
C SER A 275 -49.49 -16.06 60.50
N LEU A 276 -48.82 -15.04 59.98
CA LEU A 276 -49.15 -14.44 58.68
C LEU A 276 -48.62 -15.36 57.58
N PHE A 277 -49.41 -15.58 56.53
CA PHE A 277 -48.94 -16.15 55.28
C PHE A 277 -49.34 -15.25 54.12
N ALA A 278 -48.47 -15.14 53.13
CA ALA A 278 -48.73 -14.38 51.93
C ALA A 278 -48.26 -15.15 50.69
N ILE A 279 -49.00 -15.03 49.60
CA ILE A 279 -48.64 -15.51 48.27
C ILE A 279 -48.97 -14.40 47.29
N GLY A 280 -48.10 -14.09 46.34
CA GLY A 280 -48.41 -13.11 45.31
C GLY A 280 -47.63 -13.32 44.04
N ASP A 281 -48.04 -12.62 43.00
CA ASP A 281 -47.44 -12.62 41.67
C ASP A 281 -47.46 -11.20 41.10
N ILE A 282 -46.32 -10.76 40.59
CA ILE A 282 -46.12 -9.46 39.96
C ILE A 282 -46.12 -9.64 38.45
N ALA A 283 -46.94 -8.82 37.79
CA ALA A 283 -46.93 -8.77 36.33
C ALA A 283 -45.54 -8.43 35.79
N GLY A 284 -44.94 -9.38 35.06
CA GLY A 284 -43.62 -9.26 34.45
C GLY A 284 -42.69 -10.42 34.84
N HIS A 285 -41.47 -10.39 34.32
CA HIS A 285 -40.42 -11.36 34.64
C HIS A 285 -39.05 -10.69 34.64
N GLY A 286 -38.04 -11.35 35.22
CA GLY A 286 -36.67 -10.86 35.28
C GLY A 286 -36.38 -9.90 36.45
N LEU A 287 -35.25 -9.18 36.34
CA LEU A 287 -34.67 -8.40 37.43
C LEU A 287 -35.62 -7.34 38.03
N GLU A 288 -36.37 -6.64 37.17
CA GLU A 288 -37.28 -5.59 37.60
C GLU A 288 -38.47 -6.15 38.41
N ALA A 289 -39.01 -7.31 37.99
CA ALA A 289 -40.06 -8.02 38.73
C ALA A 289 -39.55 -8.51 40.10
N ALA A 290 -38.30 -9.00 40.16
CA ALA A 290 -37.67 -9.48 41.39
C ALA A 290 -37.47 -8.37 42.45
N VAL A 291 -37.01 -7.19 42.01
CA VAL A 291 -36.85 -6.02 42.88
C VAL A 291 -38.21 -5.56 43.40
N THR A 292 -39.20 -5.51 42.50
CA THR A 292 -40.57 -5.13 42.84
C THR A 292 -41.20 -6.14 43.81
N MET A 293 -40.93 -7.43 43.64
CA MET A 293 -41.35 -8.51 44.54
C MET A 293 -40.83 -8.31 45.95
N THR A 294 -39.53 -8.07 46.07
CA THR A 294 -38.89 -7.81 47.36
C THR A 294 -39.56 -6.66 48.08
N ARG A 295 -39.81 -5.58 47.36
CA ARG A 295 -40.46 -4.40 47.93
C ARG A 295 -41.87 -4.71 48.42
N VAL A 296 -42.72 -5.34 47.60
CA VAL A 296 -44.11 -5.64 47.97
C VAL A 296 -44.15 -6.57 49.18
N ARG A 297 -43.27 -7.58 49.21
CA ARG A 297 -43.08 -8.48 50.34
C ARG A 297 -42.75 -7.73 51.64
N GLU A 298 -41.77 -6.83 51.60
CA GLU A 298 -41.38 -6.02 52.77
C GLU A 298 -42.50 -5.06 53.19
N GLU A 299 -43.27 -4.51 52.24
CA GLU A 299 -44.45 -3.69 52.55
C GLU A 299 -45.56 -4.52 53.23
N VAL A 300 -45.80 -5.76 52.81
CA VAL A 300 -46.74 -6.68 53.46
C VAL A 300 -46.31 -6.98 54.89
N LEU A 301 -45.03 -7.29 55.10
CA LEU A 301 -44.46 -7.52 56.42
C LEU A 301 -44.61 -6.28 57.31
N ALA A 302 -44.18 -5.12 56.83
CA ALA A 302 -44.28 -3.85 57.57
C ALA A 302 -45.74 -3.53 57.91
N ALA A 303 -46.67 -3.76 56.99
CA ALA A 303 -48.09 -3.54 57.23
C ALA A 303 -48.66 -4.51 58.29
N ALA A 304 -48.22 -5.76 58.31
CA ALA A 304 -48.66 -6.77 59.28
C ALA A 304 -48.15 -6.52 60.70
N LEU A 305 -46.96 -5.91 60.84
CA LEU A 305 -46.42 -5.51 62.15
C LEU A 305 -47.23 -4.39 62.81
N VAL A 306 -47.89 -3.54 62.02
CA VAL A 306 -48.75 -2.46 62.53
C VAL A 306 -50.11 -3.00 62.96
N ASP A 307 -50.73 -3.83 62.10
CA ASP A 307 -52.06 -4.38 62.33
C ASP A 307 -52.20 -5.69 61.57
N ALA A 308 -52.51 -6.77 62.29
CA ALA A 308 -52.66 -8.13 61.77
C ALA A 308 -54.01 -8.38 61.07
N ASN A 309 -54.85 -7.36 60.91
CA ASN A 309 -56.06 -7.48 60.10
C ASN A 309 -55.71 -7.56 58.59
N VAL A 310 -56.10 -8.65 57.93
CA VAL A 310 -55.73 -8.95 56.53
C VAL A 310 -56.23 -7.91 55.51
N GLU A 311 -57.40 -7.31 55.74
CA GLU A 311 -57.95 -6.24 54.91
C GLU A 311 -57.17 -4.93 55.10
N SER A 312 -56.83 -4.60 56.35
CA SER A 312 -55.97 -3.46 56.70
C SER A 312 -54.58 -3.58 56.06
N ILE A 313 -54.00 -4.79 56.07
CA ILE A 313 -52.71 -5.09 55.44
C ILE A 313 -52.77 -4.79 53.95
N LEU A 314 -53.67 -5.43 53.20
CA LEU A 314 -53.78 -5.23 51.76
C LEU A 314 -54.11 -3.78 51.40
N THR A 315 -54.96 -3.11 52.18
CA THR A 315 -55.31 -1.70 51.95
C THR A 315 -54.09 -0.79 52.11
N ARG A 316 -53.26 -1.04 53.14
CA ARG A 316 -52.05 -0.25 53.43
C ARG A 316 -50.96 -0.49 52.39
N VAL A 317 -50.75 -1.74 51.99
CA VAL A 317 -49.84 -2.09 50.89
C VAL A 317 -50.30 -1.43 49.59
N ASN A 318 -51.57 -1.57 49.21
CA ASN A 318 -52.08 -0.92 48.01
C ASN A 318 -51.89 0.59 48.04
N ARG A 319 -52.19 1.25 49.16
CA ARG A 319 -51.98 2.70 49.30
C ARG A 319 -50.51 3.08 49.13
N GLY A 320 -49.59 2.31 49.72
CA GLY A 320 -48.14 2.49 49.56
C GLY A 320 -47.74 2.44 48.10
N LEU A 321 -48.13 1.37 47.40
CA LEU A 321 -47.82 1.17 45.97
C LEU A 321 -48.43 2.25 45.07
N VAL A 322 -49.69 2.63 45.27
CA VAL A 322 -50.36 3.65 44.44
C VAL A 322 -49.80 5.05 44.70
N SER A 323 -49.38 5.35 45.93
CA SER A 323 -48.77 6.63 46.28
C SER A 323 -47.36 6.82 45.69
N ASP A 324 -46.72 5.73 45.26
CA ASP A 324 -45.44 5.80 44.60
C ASP A 324 -45.59 6.01 43.09
N ASN A 325 -45.29 7.23 42.65
CA ASN A 325 -45.33 7.62 41.24
C ASN A 325 -44.36 6.84 40.32
N THR A 326 -43.43 6.06 40.87
CA THR A 326 -42.50 5.20 40.12
C THR A 326 -43.01 3.77 39.95
N PHE A 327 -44.02 3.35 40.73
CA PHE A 327 -44.62 2.03 40.60
C PHE A 327 -45.49 1.95 39.33
N ARG A 328 -45.25 0.94 38.49
CA ARG A 328 -45.91 0.78 37.16
C ARG A 328 -46.44 -0.63 36.91
N SER A 329 -46.39 -1.51 37.91
CA SER A 329 -46.82 -2.90 37.79
C SER A 329 -48.13 -3.16 38.52
N MET A 330 -48.76 -4.31 38.25
CA MET A 330 -49.86 -4.82 39.08
C MET A 330 -49.37 -6.04 39.86
N VAL A 331 -49.89 -6.20 41.08
CA VAL A 331 -49.57 -7.35 41.92
C VAL A 331 -50.85 -8.06 42.31
N THR A 332 -50.90 -9.35 42.04
CA THR A 332 -51.93 -10.20 42.63
C THR A 332 -51.41 -10.76 43.95
N ALA A 333 -52.25 -10.78 44.99
CA ALA A 333 -51.83 -11.32 46.29
C ALA A 333 -52.97 -11.99 47.06
N VAL A 334 -52.60 -12.94 47.90
CA VAL A 334 -53.41 -13.49 49.00
C VAL A 334 -52.62 -13.25 50.27
N VAL A 335 -53.26 -12.65 51.27
CA VAL A 335 -52.68 -12.48 52.60
C VAL A 335 -53.64 -13.11 53.60
N GLY A 336 -53.11 -13.91 54.51
CA GLY A 336 -53.89 -14.56 55.55
C GLY A 336 -53.19 -14.61 56.90
N VAL A 337 -53.98 -14.73 57.96
CA VAL A 337 -53.52 -14.93 59.33
C VAL A 337 -54.15 -16.19 59.87
N ALA A 338 -53.32 -17.17 60.20
CA ALA A 338 -53.74 -18.40 60.86
C ALA A 338 -53.60 -18.25 62.38
N ASP A 339 -54.62 -18.67 63.12
CA ASP A 339 -54.62 -18.81 64.58
C ASP A 339 -54.72 -20.29 64.92
N ALA A 340 -53.59 -20.85 65.37
CA ALA A 340 -53.49 -22.28 65.61
C ALA A 340 -54.31 -22.74 66.83
N ARG A 341 -54.49 -21.87 67.84
CA ARG A 341 -55.28 -22.20 69.04
C ARG A 341 -56.77 -22.24 68.75
N ALA A 342 -57.23 -21.28 67.95
CA ALA A 342 -58.63 -21.18 67.59
C ALA A 342 -59.02 -22.11 66.42
N CYS A 343 -58.04 -22.79 65.79
CA CYS A 343 -58.23 -23.63 64.60
C CYS A 343 -59.01 -22.87 63.50
N GLN A 344 -58.58 -21.62 63.27
CA GLN A 344 -59.19 -20.76 62.28
C GLN A 344 -58.13 -19.97 61.54
N PHE A 345 -58.45 -19.54 60.33
CA PHE A 345 -57.66 -18.57 59.62
C PHE A 345 -58.53 -17.54 58.93
N GLU A 346 -57.99 -16.34 58.81
CA GLU A 346 -58.57 -15.28 58.02
C GLU A 346 -57.72 -15.05 56.78
N TYR A 347 -58.33 -14.67 55.68
CA TYR A 347 -57.60 -14.28 54.47
C TYR A 347 -58.35 -13.21 53.69
N ALA A 348 -57.60 -12.46 52.91
CA ALA A 348 -58.10 -11.55 51.90
C ALA A 348 -57.29 -11.73 50.61
N THR A 349 -57.95 -11.48 49.48
CA THR A 349 -57.38 -11.60 48.15
C THR A 349 -57.37 -10.23 47.48
N ALA A 350 -56.34 -9.97 46.69
CA ALA A 350 -56.19 -8.81 45.82
C ALA A 350 -55.91 -9.32 44.40
N GLY A 351 -56.96 -9.67 43.66
CA GLY A 351 -56.86 -10.12 42.26
C GLY A 351 -56.22 -11.51 42.04
N HIS A 352 -55.73 -12.17 43.09
CA HIS A 352 -55.09 -13.49 42.99
C HIS A 352 -56.10 -14.61 42.70
N PRO A 353 -55.70 -15.67 41.96
CA PRO A 353 -56.49 -16.89 41.81
C PRO A 353 -56.99 -17.47 43.14
N PRO A 354 -58.13 -18.18 43.13
CA PRO A 354 -58.77 -18.70 44.34
C PRO A 354 -57.83 -19.62 45.14
N PRO A 355 -57.65 -19.38 46.45
CA PRO A 355 -56.97 -20.32 47.33
C PRO A 355 -57.73 -21.65 47.39
N VAL A 356 -57.00 -22.75 47.64
CA VAL A 356 -57.58 -24.09 47.76
C VAL A 356 -57.59 -24.50 49.22
N LEU A 357 -58.76 -24.90 49.73
CA LEU A 357 -58.89 -25.54 51.04
C LEU A 357 -59.00 -27.06 50.85
N ALA A 358 -58.07 -27.78 51.45
CA ALA A 358 -58.11 -29.24 51.54
C ALA A 358 -58.26 -29.64 53.01
N GLU A 359 -59.28 -30.45 53.29
CA GLU A 359 -59.56 -30.97 54.63
C GLU A 359 -59.47 -32.51 54.61
N PRO A 360 -59.01 -33.15 55.70
CA PRO A 360 -58.98 -34.61 55.78
C PRO A 360 -60.35 -35.23 55.49
N GLY A 361 -60.39 -36.19 54.58
CA GLY A 361 -61.62 -36.90 54.22
C GLY A 361 -62.63 -36.11 53.38
N ARG A 362 -62.28 -34.91 52.91
CA ARG A 362 -63.11 -34.09 51.99
C ARG A 362 -62.37 -33.80 50.69
N ASN A 363 -63.13 -33.64 49.60
CA ASN A 363 -62.57 -33.15 48.35
C ASN A 363 -62.10 -31.70 48.52
N PRO A 364 -60.93 -31.33 47.95
CA PRO A 364 -60.47 -29.95 47.94
C PRO A 364 -61.50 -29.03 47.29
N ARG A 365 -61.65 -27.82 47.83
CA ARG A 365 -62.56 -26.80 47.30
C ARG A 365 -61.87 -25.46 47.15
N LEU A 366 -62.30 -24.72 46.14
CA LEU A 366 -61.88 -23.33 45.96
C LEU A 366 -62.54 -22.45 47.03
N LEU A 367 -61.74 -21.57 47.60
CA LEU A 367 -62.20 -20.53 48.51
C LEU A 367 -62.64 -19.29 47.73
N ASP A 368 -63.53 -18.50 48.33
CA ASP A 368 -64.00 -17.25 47.73
C ASP A 368 -62.83 -16.26 47.56
N PHE A 369 -62.76 -15.64 46.39
CA PHE A 369 -61.71 -14.68 46.04
C PHE A 369 -62.33 -13.41 45.44
N GLY A 370 -61.50 -12.43 45.09
CA GLY A 370 -61.92 -11.15 44.52
C GLY A 370 -61.00 -10.00 44.94
N GLY A 371 -61.49 -8.78 44.83
CA GLY A 371 -60.67 -7.57 45.03
C GLY A 371 -59.83 -7.25 43.80
N LEU A 372 -59.48 -5.98 43.62
CA LEU A 372 -58.60 -5.55 42.53
C LEU A 372 -57.14 -5.91 42.86
N PRO A 373 -56.29 -6.22 41.87
CA PRO A 373 -54.85 -6.32 42.08
C PRO A 373 -54.32 -5.06 42.78
N LEU A 374 -53.29 -5.23 43.61
CA LEU A 374 -52.62 -4.12 44.27
C LEU A 374 -51.96 -3.20 43.24
N GLY A 375 -51.93 -1.90 43.52
CA GLY A 375 -51.31 -0.89 42.67
C GLY A 375 -52.19 -0.35 41.54
N VAL A 376 -53.43 -0.85 41.41
CA VAL A 376 -54.32 -0.51 40.27
C VAL A 376 -55.33 0.59 40.59
N SER A 377 -55.73 0.77 41.86
CA SER A 377 -56.79 1.72 42.23
C SER A 377 -56.49 2.41 43.57
N GLU A 378 -56.81 3.70 43.69
CA GLU A 378 -56.66 4.48 44.92
C GLU A 378 -57.64 4.08 46.03
N THR A 379 -58.80 3.54 45.66
CA THR A 379 -59.88 3.17 46.58
C THR A 379 -60.29 1.71 46.44
N PRO A 380 -59.40 0.74 46.70
CA PRO A 380 -59.74 -0.67 46.62
C PRO A 380 -60.61 -1.08 47.81
N PHE A 381 -61.32 -2.21 47.65
CA PHE A 381 -61.99 -2.88 48.76
C PHE A 381 -61.53 -4.34 48.83
N TYR A 382 -60.92 -4.72 49.95
CA TYR A 382 -60.41 -6.07 50.21
C TYR A 382 -61.24 -6.71 51.30
N ARG A 383 -61.98 -7.77 50.98
CA ARG A 383 -62.88 -8.42 51.94
C ARG A 383 -62.13 -9.45 52.78
N THR A 384 -62.14 -9.26 54.09
CA THR A 384 -61.75 -10.30 55.06
C THR A 384 -62.71 -11.49 55.00
N ARG A 385 -62.16 -12.70 54.89
CA ARG A 385 -62.91 -13.96 54.91
C ARG A 385 -62.34 -14.85 55.99
N ARG A 386 -63.21 -15.58 56.70
CA ARG A 386 -62.85 -16.45 57.82
C ARG A 386 -63.19 -17.89 57.50
N ILE A 387 -62.27 -18.79 57.82
CA ILE A 387 -62.47 -20.24 57.75
C ILE A 387 -62.15 -20.81 59.11
N LYS A 388 -63.06 -21.63 59.62
CA LYS A 388 -62.86 -22.43 60.82
C LYS A 388 -62.73 -23.89 60.38
N THR A 389 -61.65 -24.54 60.78
CA THR A 389 -61.29 -25.92 60.41
C THR A 389 -61.50 -26.87 61.56
#